data_AF-A0A955M4S1-F1
#
_entry.id   AF-A0A955M4S1-F1
#
_cell.length_a   1.000
_cell.length_b   1.000
_cell.length_c   1.000
_cell.angle_alpha   90.00
_cell.angle_beta   90.00
_cell.angle_gamma   90.00
#
_symmetry.space_group_name_H-M   'P 1'
#
loop_
_entity.id
_entity.type
_entity.pdbx_description
1 polymer ?
#
loop_
_entity_poly.entity_id
_entity_poly.type
_entity_poly.pdbx_seq_one_letter_code
_entity_poly.pdbx_strand_id
1 'polypeptide(L)'
;MSAQNRLRTSRDRSAYLAYLRRVRSRCAVGIMIAAGFLLFAAQMRKADPDAAAMRPEVFREPRQTPVAARQFSVDSDGKSYLVTTFFEYDQSALVVSTNNKLTLKPVLQLFRWRDMLNVNDLCVIWGDNVASEVYKDMNFYQGAYTCFPRYKEGRASVAARNYRGNQLAHNHILTNDPKLRRRLGSVRAGDQIRIKGKLVGYAYQGQVLRISSFTRDDNVCETIWLEDFEILKRHQPVLRAVIVLVVVAAAGLAGGIIAVSWRIMRLRQEETGKKWASRVRK
;
A
#
# COMPACT_ATOMS: atom_id res chain seq x y z
N MET A 1 9.67 42.35 25.08
CA MET A 1 11.01 42.09 24.51
C MET A 1 11.18 40.59 24.29
N SER A 2 11.10 40.11 23.04
CA SER A 2 11.11 38.68 22.73
C SER A 2 12.51 38.07 22.94
N ALA A 3 12.55 36.75 23.20
CA ALA A 3 13.78 35.97 23.40
C ALA A 3 14.81 36.07 22.26
N GLN A 4 14.49 36.73 21.14
CA GLN A 4 15.37 36.92 20.01
C GLN A 4 16.43 38.03 20.20
N ASN A 5 16.24 38.98 21.13
CA ASN A 5 17.14 40.15 21.26
C ASN A 5 18.37 39.98 22.18
N ARG A 6 18.66 38.76 22.67
CA ARG A 6 19.71 38.50 23.66
C ARG A 6 20.97 37.78 23.14
N LEU A 7 21.23 37.76 21.83
CA LEU A 7 22.40 37.08 21.23
C LEU A 7 23.60 38.01 20.96
N ARG A 8 24.05 38.79 21.95
CA ARG A 8 25.09 39.83 21.74
C ARG A 8 26.50 39.51 22.25
N THR A 9 26.75 38.34 22.85
CA THR A 9 28.12 37.93 23.24
C THR A 9 28.57 36.63 22.55
N SER A 10 29.89 36.46 22.36
CA SER A 10 30.48 35.21 21.82
C SER A 10 30.20 33.99 22.70
N ARG A 11 30.04 34.21 24.02
CA ARG A 11 29.72 33.18 25.02
C ARG A 11 28.29 32.66 24.84
N ASP A 12 27.33 33.53 24.54
CA ASP A 12 25.93 33.14 24.25
C ASP A 12 25.82 32.35 22.94
N ARG A 13 26.64 32.67 21.93
CA ARG A 13 26.61 32.01 20.62
C ARG A 13 27.15 30.58 20.68
N SER A 14 28.24 30.35 21.41
CA SER A 14 28.79 29.01 21.66
C SER A 14 27.81 28.13 22.44
N ALA A 15 27.16 28.68 23.47
CA ALA A 15 26.12 28.00 24.23
C ALA A 15 24.92 27.64 23.33
N TYR A 16 24.51 28.56 22.46
CA TYR A 16 23.42 28.33 21.51
C TYR A 16 23.77 27.25 20.46
N LEU A 17 24.98 27.23 19.90
CA LEU A 17 25.42 26.16 19.00
C LEU A 17 25.48 24.80 19.71
N ALA A 18 25.93 24.76 20.96
CA ALA A 18 25.93 23.54 21.77
C ALA A 18 24.50 23.05 22.05
N TYR A 19 23.56 23.96 22.30
CA TYR A 19 22.14 23.64 22.40
C TYR A 19 21.60 23.04 21.10
N LEU A 20 21.84 23.69 19.95
CA LEU A 20 21.39 23.19 18.64
C LEU A 20 21.96 21.80 18.32
N ARG A 21 23.23 21.53 18.65
CA ARG A 21 23.82 20.20 18.50
C ARG A 21 23.14 19.15 19.39
N ARG A 22 22.78 19.50 20.63
CA ARG A 22 22.02 18.62 21.54
C ARG A 22 20.62 18.32 21.01
N VAL A 23 19.91 19.33 20.50
CA VAL A 23 18.60 19.13 19.85
C VAL A 23 18.74 18.18 18.65
N ARG A 24 19.71 18.42 17.76
CA ARG A 24 19.97 17.57 16.60
C ARG A 24 20.26 16.12 17.01
N SER A 25 21.09 15.92 18.03
CA SER A 25 21.42 14.59 18.54
C SER A 25 20.21 13.86 19.12
N ARG A 26 19.36 14.55 19.90
CA ARG A 26 18.11 13.98 20.41
C ARG A 26 17.15 13.57 19.29
N CYS A 27 17.01 14.41 18.26
CA CYS A 27 16.22 14.05 17.08
C CYS A 27 16.77 12.81 16.36
N ALA A 28 18.10 12.70 16.24
CA ALA A 28 18.74 11.54 15.62
C ALA A 28 18.50 10.24 16.42
N VAL A 29 18.61 10.29 17.76
CA VAL A 29 18.27 9.15 18.62
C VAL A 29 16.81 8.75 18.46
N GLY A 30 15.89 9.73 18.41
CA GLY A 30 14.47 9.46 18.19
C GLY A 30 14.20 8.75 16.84
N ILE A 31 14.91 9.13 15.78
CA ILE A 31 14.82 8.44 14.47
C ILE A 31 15.33 7.00 14.56
N MET A 32 16.43 6.75 15.29
CA MET A 32 16.95 5.40 15.48
C MET A 32 15.96 4.50 16.22
N ILE A 33 15.29 5.04 17.27
CA ILE A 33 14.22 4.33 17.98
C ILE A 33 13.05 4.02 17.05
N ALA A 34 12.63 5.00 16.25
CA ALA A 34 11.55 4.82 15.27
C ALA A 34 11.91 3.74 14.23
N ALA A 35 13.15 3.73 13.74
CA ALA A 35 13.63 2.71 12.81
C ALA A 35 13.62 1.31 13.45
N GLY A 36 14.09 1.19 14.69
CA GLY A 36 14.03 -0.06 15.45
C GLY A 36 12.59 -0.57 15.64
N PHE A 37 11.67 0.33 15.98
CA PHE A 37 10.25 -0.01 16.06
C PHE A 37 9.68 -0.46 14.72
N LEU A 38 9.99 0.21 13.62
CA LEU A 38 9.50 -0.16 12.29
C LEU A 38 10.02 -1.54 11.85
N LEU A 39 11.27 -1.88 12.17
CA LEU A 39 11.83 -3.21 11.95
C LEU A 39 11.09 -4.28 12.78
N PHE A 40 10.84 -4.01 14.06
CA PHE A 40 10.06 -4.90 14.92
C PHE A 40 8.64 -5.09 14.39
N ALA A 41 7.95 -4.00 14.04
CA ALA A 41 6.61 -4.03 13.47
C ALA A 41 6.55 -4.78 12.13
N ALA A 42 7.61 -4.72 11.32
CA ALA A 42 7.72 -5.50 10.08
C ALA A 42 7.83 -7.01 10.33
N GLN A 43 8.45 -7.43 11.45
CA GLN A 43 8.45 -8.85 11.84
C GLN A 43 7.07 -9.29 12.35
N MET A 44 6.40 -8.46 13.18
CA MET A 44 5.06 -8.75 13.69
C MET A 44 3.99 -8.81 12.59
N ARG A 45 4.19 -8.06 11.50
CA ARG A 45 3.33 -8.07 10.30
C ARG A 45 3.33 -9.40 9.53
N LYS A 46 4.25 -10.31 9.80
CA LYS A 46 4.30 -11.63 9.15
C LYS A 46 3.28 -12.62 9.69
N ALA A 47 2.63 -12.31 10.81
CA ALA A 47 1.62 -13.18 11.38
C ALA A 47 0.33 -13.05 10.57
N ASP A 48 0.11 -13.97 9.63
CA ASP A 48 -1.15 -14.09 8.91
C ASP A 48 -2.32 -14.36 9.89
N PRO A 49 -3.55 -13.89 9.61
CA PRO A 49 -4.69 -14.10 10.48
C PRO A 49 -5.01 -15.60 10.65
N ASP A 50 -5.59 -15.99 11.78
CA ASP A 50 -6.08 -17.37 11.98
C ASP A 50 -7.49 -17.55 11.37
N ALA A 51 -7.82 -18.76 10.95
CA ALA A 51 -9.14 -19.15 10.43
C ALA A 51 -10.24 -18.85 11.45
N ALA A 52 -9.99 -19.05 12.75
CA ALA A 52 -10.93 -18.70 13.82
C ALA A 52 -11.26 -17.20 13.89
N ALA A 53 -10.38 -16.34 13.36
CA ALA A 53 -10.60 -14.90 13.28
C ALA A 53 -11.28 -14.46 11.97
N MET A 54 -11.65 -15.40 11.09
CA MET A 54 -12.27 -15.11 9.80
C MET A 54 -13.77 -14.87 9.92
N ARG A 55 -14.26 -13.99 9.06
CA ARG A 55 -15.67 -13.72 8.84
C ARG A 55 -16.30 -14.90 8.10
N PRO A 56 -17.49 -15.40 8.51
CA PRO A 56 -18.16 -16.54 7.87
C PRO A 56 -18.30 -16.41 6.35
N GLU A 57 -18.43 -15.18 5.86
CA GLU A 57 -18.57 -14.83 4.45
C GLU A 57 -17.37 -15.29 3.60
N VAL A 58 -16.15 -15.31 4.15
CA VAL A 58 -14.91 -15.68 3.45
C VAL A 58 -14.83 -17.19 3.16
N PHE A 59 -15.66 -18.01 3.80
CA PHE A 59 -15.70 -19.45 3.54
C PHE A 59 -16.66 -19.84 2.42
N ARG A 60 -17.40 -18.88 1.85
CA ARG A 60 -18.40 -19.15 0.80
C ARG A 60 -17.77 -19.02 -0.58
N GLU A 61 -18.26 -19.82 -1.51
CA GLU A 61 -17.90 -19.70 -2.92
C GLU A 61 -18.40 -18.36 -3.51
N PRO A 62 -17.64 -17.75 -4.45
CA PRO A 62 -18.08 -16.58 -5.18
C PRO A 62 -19.39 -16.85 -5.90
N ARG A 63 -20.33 -15.91 -5.81
CA ARG A 63 -21.57 -15.96 -6.58
C ARG A 63 -21.34 -15.29 -7.92
N GLN A 64 -21.58 -16.03 -8.99
CA GLN A 64 -21.55 -15.56 -10.36
C GLN A 64 -22.91 -15.85 -11.01
N THR A 65 -23.60 -14.82 -11.51
CA THR A 65 -24.93 -14.97 -12.14
C THR A 65 -24.91 -14.32 -13.52
N PRO A 66 -25.24 -15.05 -14.60
CA PRO A 66 -25.26 -14.47 -15.95
C PRO A 66 -26.18 -13.26 -16.03
N VAL A 67 -25.77 -12.24 -16.79
CA VAL A 67 -26.61 -11.08 -17.11
C VAL A 67 -26.69 -10.85 -18.61
N ALA A 68 -27.71 -10.13 -19.05
CA ALA A 68 -27.75 -9.62 -20.42
C ALA A 68 -26.51 -8.76 -20.67
N ALA A 69 -25.79 -9.07 -21.74
CA ALA A 69 -24.58 -8.35 -22.09
C ALA A 69 -24.91 -6.89 -22.38
N ARG A 70 -24.30 -5.97 -21.63
CA ARG A 70 -24.46 -4.53 -21.80
C ARG A 70 -23.11 -3.90 -22.03
N GLN A 71 -23.06 -3.01 -23.00
CA GLN A 71 -21.90 -2.18 -23.26
C GLN A 71 -22.13 -0.77 -22.72
N PHE A 72 -21.07 -0.18 -22.17
CA PHE A 72 -21.05 1.23 -21.81
C PHE A 72 -19.64 1.78 -21.96
N SER A 73 -19.55 3.08 -22.22
CA SER A 73 -18.28 3.79 -22.26
C SER A 73 -18.00 4.44 -20.92
N VAL A 74 -16.74 4.45 -20.50
CA VAL A 74 -16.28 5.17 -19.33
C VAL A 74 -14.99 5.92 -19.65
N ASP A 75 -14.94 7.19 -19.25
CA ASP A 75 -13.74 7.99 -19.38
C ASP A 75 -12.97 7.99 -18.05
N SER A 76 -11.65 7.81 -18.14
CA SER A 76 -10.73 7.94 -17.01
C SER A 76 -9.43 8.56 -17.49
N ASP A 77 -9.04 9.68 -16.85
CA ASP A 77 -7.77 10.38 -17.08
C ASP A 77 -7.45 10.64 -18.58
N GLY A 78 -8.45 11.12 -19.32
CA GLY A 78 -8.31 11.48 -20.74
C GLY A 78 -8.35 10.31 -21.73
N LYS A 79 -8.72 9.11 -21.27
CA LYS A 79 -8.96 7.93 -22.12
C LYS A 79 -10.39 7.45 -22.02
N SER A 80 -10.97 7.07 -23.15
CA SER A 80 -12.28 6.43 -23.22
C SER A 80 -12.14 4.91 -23.35
N TYR A 81 -12.84 4.19 -22.47
CA TYR A 81 -12.85 2.75 -22.37
C TYR A 81 -14.24 2.22 -22.73
N LEU A 82 -14.30 1.17 -23.53
CA LEU A 82 -15.52 0.42 -23.77
C LEU A 82 -15.53 -0.80 -22.84
N VAL A 83 -16.57 -0.93 -22.02
CA VAL A 83 -16.74 -2.02 -21.06
C VAL A 83 -17.97 -2.85 -21.46
N THR A 84 -17.85 -4.17 -21.45
CA THR A 84 -18.93 -5.13 -21.74
C THR A 84 -19.13 -6.05 -20.54
N THR A 85 -20.35 -6.12 -20.01
CA THR A 85 -20.70 -6.95 -18.85
C THR A 85 -21.15 -8.35 -19.24
N PHE A 86 -20.83 -9.36 -18.41
CA PHE A 86 -21.22 -10.76 -18.67
C PHE A 86 -21.91 -11.42 -17.47
N PHE A 87 -21.47 -11.13 -16.25
CA PHE A 87 -22.04 -11.71 -15.02
C PHE A 87 -22.14 -10.67 -13.92
N GLU A 88 -23.18 -10.75 -13.08
CA GLU A 88 -23.13 -10.22 -11.72
C GLU A 88 -22.16 -11.07 -10.89
N TYR A 89 -21.39 -10.41 -10.01
CA TYR A 89 -20.33 -11.02 -9.23
C TYR A 89 -20.34 -10.53 -7.79
N ASP A 90 -20.29 -11.47 -6.84
CA ASP A 90 -20.16 -11.20 -5.40
C ASP A 90 -19.19 -12.20 -4.77
N GLN A 91 -18.08 -11.70 -4.26
CA GLN A 91 -17.02 -12.51 -3.65
C GLN A 91 -16.62 -11.92 -2.30
N SER A 92 -16.63 -12.75 -1.27
CA SER A 92 -15.97 -12.46 0.00
C SER A 92 -14.72 -13.31 0.12
N ALA A 93 -13.59 -12.69 0.46
CA ALA A 93 -12.30 -13.39 0.42
C ALA A 93 -11.26 -12.78 1.38
N LEU A 94 -10.23 -13.55 1.67
CA LEU A 94 -9.00 -13.10 2.32
C LEU A 94 -8.01 -12.59 1.27
N VAL A 95 -7.49 -11.38 1.46
CA VAL A 95 -6.44 -10.83 0.60
C VAL A 95 -5.09 -11.41 1.01
N VAL A 96 -4.43 -12.13 0.12
CA VAL A 96 -3.09 -12.72 0.37
C VAL A 96 -1.97 -11.92 -0.28
N SER A 97 -2.28 -11.13 -1.30
CA SER A 97 -1.32 -10.21 -1.90
C SER A 97 -2.03 -9.02 -2.53
N THR A 98 -1.39 -7.85 -2.53
CA THR A 98 -1.88 -6.65 -3.22
C THR A 98 -0.80 -6.11 -4.14
N ASN A 99 -1.12 -5.83 -5.40
CA ASN A 99 -0.26 -5.07 -6.29
C ASN A 99 -0.71 -3.62 -6.30
N ASN A 100 -0.59 -2.96 -5.13
CA ASN A 100 -1.17 -1.64 -4.91
C ASN A 100 -0.45 -0.56 -5.71
N LYS A 101 -1.08 -0.15 -6.82
CA LYS A 101 -0.63 0.91 -7.73
C LYS A 101 -0.74 2.34 -7.13
N LEU A 102 -1.34 2.49 -5.94
CA LEU A 102 -1.60 3.78 -5.28
C LEU A 102 -0.63 4.14 -4.13
N THR A 103 0.38 3.32 -3.85
CA THR A 103 1.44 3.69 -2.87
C THR A 103 2.49 4.60 -3.51
N LEU A 104 3.42 5.19 -2.72
CA LEU A 104 4.56 6.10 -3.07
C LEU A 104 5.48 5.66 -4.26
N LYS A 105 5.10 4.60 -4.95
CA LYS A 105 5.50 4.20 -6.30
C LYS A 105 4.73 4.86 -7.48
N PRO A 106 3.97 6.00 -7.42
CA PRO A 106 3.27 6.47 -8.61
C PRO A 106 4.26 6.89 -9.70
N VAL A 107 5.37 7.53 -9.33
CA VAL A 107 6.33 8.11 -10.28
C VAL A 107 6.98 7.05 -11.17
N LEU A 108 7.17 5.80 -10.72
CA LEU A 108 7.82 4.76 -11.52
C LEU A 108 6.83 3.84 -12.28
N GLN A 109 5.61 3.66 -11.77
CA GLN A 109 4.60 2.77 -12.38
C GLN A 109 3.69 3.47 -13.40
N LEU A 110 3.50 4.80 -13.30
CA LEU A 110 2.80 5.60 -14.32
C LEU A 110 3.39 5.41 -15.73
N PHE A 111 4.70 5.14 -15.84
CA PHE A 111 5.38 5.06 -17.13
C PHE A 111 5.18 3.74 -17.90
N ARG A 112 4.76 2.63 -17.26
CA ARG A 112 4.85 1.31 -17.92
C ARG A 112 3.56 0.77 -18.54
N TRP A 113 2.37 1.17 -18.07
CA TRP A 113 1.12 0.52 -18.53
C TRP A 113 -0.05 1.45 -18.88
N ARG A 114 -0.04 2.73 -18.46
CA ARG A 114 -1.05 3.77 -18.78
C ARG A 114 -2.53 3.31 -18.66
N ASP A 115 -2.83 2.25 -17.92
CA ASP A 115 -4.19 1.80 -17.65
C ASP A 115 -4.66 2.48 -16.37
N MET A 116 -5.45 3.53 -16.53
CA MET A 116 -5.86 4.42 -15.44
C MET A 116 -7.22 4.03 -14.84
N LEU A 117 -7.93 3.13 -15.53
CA LEU A 117 -9.19 2.55 -15.08
C LEU A 117 -8.96 1.43 -14.07
N ASN A 118 -7.87 0.67 -14.20
CA ASN A 118 -7.43 -0.28 -13.18
C ASN A 118 -6.79 0.44 -11.99
N VAL A 119 -7.36 0.19 -10.81
CA VAL A 119 -6.96 0.81 -9.56
C VAL A 119 -5.98 -0.07 -8.79
N ASN A 120 -6.27 -1.37 -8.71
CA ASN A 120 -5.54 -2.31 -7.88
C ASN A 120 -5.81 -3.73 -8.37
N ASP A 121 -4.75 -4.54 -8.42
CA ASP A 121 -4.87 -5.98 -8.62
C ASP A 121 -4.78 -6.65 -7.23
N LEU A 122 -5.75 -7.52 -6.93
CA LEU A 122 -5.85 -8.24 -5.67
C LEU A 122 -5.71 -9.74 -5.91
N CYS A 123 -4.81 -10.38 -5.18
CA CYS A 123 -4.80 -11.83 -5.07
C CYS A 123 -5.53 -12.24 -3.80
N VAL A 124 -6.55 -13.08 -3.97
CA VAL A 124 -7.46 -13.45 -2.89
C VAL A 124 -7.70 -14.95 -2.85
N ILE A 125 -7.98 -15.46 -1.65
CA ILE A 125 -8.38 -16.84 -1.40
C ILE A 125 -9.64 -16.90 -0.54
N TRP A 126 -10.36 -18.01 -0.61
CA TRP A 126 -11.59 -18.24 0.17
C TRP A 126 -11.74 -19.74 0.47
N GLY A 127 -12.84 -20.13 1.09
CA GLY A 127 -13.22 -21.55 1.24
C GLY A 127 -12.20 -22.38 2.03
N ASP A 128 -11.85 -23.55 1.50
CA ASP A 128 -10.95 -24.53 2.12
C ASP A 128 -9.52 -24.01 2.22
N ASN A 129 -9.07 -23.16 1.30
CA ASN A 129 -7.76 -22.50 1.44
C ASN A 129 -7.71 -21.67 2.74
N VAL A 130 -8.82 -21.05 3.12
CA VAL A 130 -8.91 -20.28 4.36
C VAL A 130 -9.11 -21.21 5.56
N ALA A 131 -10.01 -22.20 5.44
CA ALA A 131 -10.32 -23.13 6.53
C ALA A 131 -9.13 -24.00 6.96
N SER A 132 -8.33 -24.46 6.00
CA SER A 132 -7.12 -25.26 6.25
C SER A 132 -5.90 -24.44 6.67
N GLU A 133 -6.02 -23.11 6.65
CA GLU A 133 -4.92 -22.17 6.90
C GLU A 133 -3.70 -22.35 5.99
N VAL A 134 -3.86 -22.99 4.83
CA VAL A 134 -2.74 -23.34 3.94
C VAL A 134 -1.93 -22.12 3.48
N TYR A 135 -2.54 -20.94 3.45
CA TYR A 135 -1.85 -19.69 3.12
C TYR A 135 -0.71 -19.34 4.07
N LYS A 136 -0.76 -19.80 5.33
CA LYS A 136 0.35 -19.62 6.29
C LYS A 136 1.60 -20.39 5.89
N ASP A 137 1.46 -21.41 5.03
CA ASP A 137 2.54 -22.23 4.49
C ASP A 137 2.94 -21.84 3.07
N MET A 138 2.40 -20.73 2.57
CA MET A 138 2.56 -20.28 1.19
C MET A 138 3.01 -18.82 1.10
N ASN A 139 3.65 -18.49 -0.01
CA ASN A 139 3.96 -17.14 -0.42
C ASN A 139 3.15 -16.82 -1.68
N PHE A 140 2.54 -15.64 -1.72
CA PHE A 140 1.76 -15.18 -2.86
C PHE A 140 2.39 -13.94 -3.47
N TYR A 141 2.61 -13.96 -4.78
CA TYR A 141 3.10 -12.81 -5.53
C TYR A 141 2.27 -12.62 -6.78
N GLN A 142 2.18 -11.37 -7.24
CA GLN A 142 1.37 -11.02 -8.40
C GLN A 142 2.26 -10.64 -9.56
N GLY A 143 1.96 -11.22 -10.72
CA GLY A 143 2.40 -10.71 -12.01
C GLY A 143 1.49 -9.58 -12.50
N ALA A 144 1.53 -9.30 -13.80
CA ALA A 144 0.63 -8.32 -14.40
C ALA A 144 -0.83 -8.80 -14.46
N TYR A 145 -1.06 -10.12 -14.57
CA TYR A 145 -2.39 -10.71 -14.79
C TYR A 145 -2.59 -12.06 -14.07
N THR A 146 -1.68 -12.45 -13.18
CA THR A 146 -1.70 -13.77 -12.56
C THR A 146 -1.25 -13.65 -11.12
N CYS A 147 -1.97 -14.31 -10.21
CA CYS A 147 -1.48 -14.56 -8.88
C CYS A 147 -0.75 -15.89 -8.86
N PHE A 148 0.46 -15.88 -8.31
CA PHE A 148 1.30 -17.05 -8.24
C PHE A 148 1.45 -17.53 -6.79
N PRO A 149 0.87 -18.69 -6.46
CA PRO A 149 1.16 -19.38 -5.21
C PRO A 149 2.54 -20.05 -5.28
N ARG A 150 3.31 -19.98 -4.19
CA ARG A 150 4.53 -20.77 -3.96
C ARG A 150 4.51 -21.35 -2.57
N TYR A 151 4.94 -22.59 -2.43
CA TYR A 151 5.14 -23.18 -1.11
C TYR A 151 6.33 -22.51 -0.41
N LYS A 152 6.23 -22.31 0.90
CA LYS A 152 7.39 -21.98 1.73
C LYS A 152 8.35 -23.17 1.74
N GLU A 153 9.63 -22.86 1.83
CA GLU A 153 10.68 -23.88 1.91
C GLU A 153 10.41 -24.84 3.07
N GLY A 154 10.54 -26.16 2.83
CA GLY A 154 10.24 -27.19 3.82
C GLY A 154 8.76 -27.45 4.12
N ARG A 155 7.81 -26.72 3.49
CA ARG A 155 6.36 -26.84 3.76
C ARG A 155 5.55 -27.45 2.61
N ALA A 156 6.18 -27.78 1.48
CA ALA A 156 5.52 -28.24 0.27
C ALA A 156 4.61 -29.47 0.48
N SER A 157 5.02 -30.45 1.28
CA SER A 157 4.25 -31.67 1.51
C SER A 157 2.93 -31.44 2.26
N VAL A 158 2.90 -30.49 3.19
CA VAL A 158 1.69 -30.09 3.92
C VAL A 158 0.83 -29.19 3.05
N ALA A 159 1.44 -28.19 2.41
CA ALA A 159 0.72 -27.22 1.59
C ALA A 159 0.05 -27.87 0.38
N ALA A 160 0.73 -28.81 -0.31
CA ALA A 160 0.18 -29.47 -1.48
C ALA A 160 -1.08 -30.29 -1.21
N ARG A 161 -1.27 -30.81 0.02
CA ARG A 161 -2.48 -31.57 0.39
C ARG A 161 -3.69 -30.67 0.64
N ASN A 162 -3.45 -29.48 1.17
CA ASN A 162 -4.49 -28.59 1.64
C ASN A 162 -4.84 -27.50 0.62
N TYR A 163 -3.92 -27.16 -0.26
CA TYR A 163 -4.12 -26.11 -1.26
C TYR A 163 -5.18 -26.52 -2.29
N ARG A 164 -6.05 -25.57 -2.62
CA ARG A 164 -7.10 -25.67 -3.63
C ARG A 164 -6.89 -24.58 -4.67
N GLY A 165 -6.42 -24.96 -5.86
CA GLY A 165 -6.13 -24.01 -6.94
C GLY A 165 -7.35 -23.22 -7.39
N ASN A 166 -8.52 -23.85 -7.39
CA ASN A 166 -9.80 -23.26 -7.76
C ASN A 166 -10.41 -22.34 -6.68
N GLN A 167 -9.75 -22.19 -5.52
CA GLN A 167 -10.11 -21.24 -4.46
C GLN A 167 -9.07 -20.13 -4.30
N LEU A 168 -8.47 -19.75 -5.43
CA LEU A 168 -7.55 -18.63 -5.61
C LEU A 168 -8.08 -17.79 -6.78
N ALA A 169 -8.08 -16.47 -6.64
CA ALA A 169 -8.41 -15.56 -7.74
C ALA A 169 -7.41 -14.41 -7.82
N HIS A 170 -7.13 -14.00 -9.07
CA HIS A 170 -6.42 -12.77 -9.37
C HIS A 170 -7.44 -11.76 -9.93
N ASN A 171 -7.83 -10.80 -9.09
CA ASN A 171 -8.87 -9.83 -9.39
C ASN A 171 -8.25 -8.53 -9.92
N HIS A 172 -8.57 -8.17 -11.16
CA HIS A 172 -8.24 -6.91 -11.79
C HIS A 172 -9.42 -5.96 -11.70
N ILE A 173 -9.32 -4.97 -10.82
CA ILE A 173 -10.46 -4.18 -10.39
C ILE A 173 -10.51 -2.83 -11.11
N LEU A 174 -11.60 -2.61 -11.84
CA LEU A 174 -11.89 -1.41 -12.61
C LEU A 174 -12.90 -0.54 -11.86
N THR A 175 -12.61 0.74 -11.70
CA THR A 175 -13.60 1.74 -11.25
C THR A 175 -13.12 3.17 -11.51
N ASN A 176 -14.07 4.04 -11.85
CA ASN A 176 -13.88 5.48 -11.91
C ASN A 176 -14.42 6.23 -10.67
N ASP A 177 -15.03 5.54 -9.70
CA ASP A 177 -15.52 6.19 -8.47
C ASP A 177 -14.35 6.50 -7.51
N PRO A 178 -14.07 7.78 -7.20
CA PRO A 178 -13.00 8.15 -6.29
C PRO A 178 -13.14 7.56 -4.87
N LYS A 179 -14.38 7.31 -4.40
CA LYS A 179 -14.64 6.70 -3.09
C LYS A 179 -14.19 5.25 -3.08
N LEU A 180 -14.58 4.47 -4.09
CA LEU A 180 -14.15 3.08 -4.26
C LEU A 180 -12.63 2.99 -4.45
N ARG A 181 -12.04 3.88 -5.26
CA ARG A 181 -10.58 3.98 -5.45
C ARG A 181 -9.83 4.15 -4.14
N ARG A 182 -10.28 5.09 -3.27
CA ARG A 182 -9.66 5.30 -1.95
C ARG A 182 -9.80 4.08 -1.03
N ARG A 183 -10.96 3.42 -1.03
CA ARG A 183 -11.17 2.20 -0.23
C ARG A 183 -10.24 1.08 -0.67
N LEU A 184 -10.17 0.79 -1.97
CA LEU A 184 -9.26 -0.19 -2.57
C LEU A 184 -7.78 0.12 -2.26
N GLY A 185 -7.38 1.40 -2.34
CA GLY A 185 -6.03 1.83 -2.02
C GLY A 185 -5.62 1.60 -0.56
N SER A 186 -6.60 1.41 0.35
CA SER A 186 -6.36 1.10 1.77
C SER A 186 -6.21 -0.38 2.09
N VAL A 187 -6.53 -1.26 1.13
CA VAL A 187 -6.48 -2.73 1.29
C VAL A 187 -5.03 -3.20 1.41
N ARG A 188 -4.77 -4.14 2.30
CA ARG A 188 -3.47 -4.80 2.45
C ARG A 188 -3.67 -6.30 2.59
N ALA A 189 -2.61 -7.07 2.40
CA ALA A 189 -2.59 -8.49 2.73
C ALA A 189 -3.06 -8.72 4.18
N GLY A 190 -3.80 -9.80 4.38
CA GLY A 190 -4.51 -10.17 5.60
C GLY A 190 -5.92 -9.58 5.75
N ASP A 191 -6.26 -8.52 5.01
CA ASP A 191 -7.62 -7.95 5.08
C ASP A 191 -8.65 -8.94 4.52
N GLN A 192 -9.82 -8.99 5.15
CA GLN A 192 -10.98 -9.72 4.66
C GLN A 192 -11.91 -8.72 3.99
N ILE A 193 -12.31 -9.01 2.76
CA ILE A 193 -13.00 -8.07 1.88
C ILE A 193 -14.23 -8.70 1.25
N ARG A 194 -15.14 -7.86 0.78
CA ARG A 194 -16.22 -8.23 -0.12
C ARG A 194 -16.18 -7.33 -1.35
N ILE A 195 -16.19 -7.97 -2.52
CA ILE A 195 -16.19 -7.35 -3.84
C ILE A 195 -17.55 -7.62 -4.45
N LYS A 196 -18.24 -6.56 -4.90
CA LYS A 196 -19.47 -6.67 -5.68
C LYS A 196 -19.36 -5.84 -6.96
N GLY A 197 -19.85 -6.41 -8.04
CA GLY A 197 -19.90 -5.74 -9.32
C GLY A 197 -20.09 -6.74 -10.44
N LYS A 198 -19.41 -6.54 -11.57
CA LYS A 198 -19.63 -7.33 -12.78
C LYS A 198 -18.35 -7.91 -13.31
N LEU A 199 -18.38 -9.16 -13.76
CA LEU A 199 -17.30 -9.69 -14.60
C LEU A 199 -17.45 -9.08 -15.98
N VAL A 200 -16.39 -8.43 -16.46
CA VAL A 200 -16.42 -7.62 -17.67
C VAL A 200 -15.27 -7.94 -18.61
N GLY A 201 -15.48 -7.60 -19.88
CA GLY A 201 -14.40 -7.34 -20.82
C GLY A 201 -14.26 -5.85 -21.05
N TYR A 202 -13.05 -5.36 -21.29
CA TYR A 202 -12.82 -3.96 -21.60
C TYR A 202 -11.71 -3.74 -22.63
N ALA A 203 -11.83 -2.65 -23.37
CA ALA A 203 -10.83 -2.18 -24.32
C ALA A 203 -10.76 -0.65 -24.29
N TYR A 204 -9.66 -0.09 -24.76
CA TYR A 204 -9.60 1.32 -25.14
C TYR A 204 -8.99 1.43 -26.54
N GLN A 205 -9.18 2.57 -27.21
CA GLN A 205 -8.82 2.75 -28.62
C GLN A 205 -7.40 2.26 -28.93
N GLY A 206 -7.31 1.32 -29.89
CA GLY A 206 -6.05 0.73 -30.37
C GLY A 206 -5.50 -0.44 -29.54
N GLN A 207 -6.22 -0.93 -28.53
CA GLN A 207 -5.79 -2.09 -27.73
C GLN A 207 -6.69 -3.32 -27.88
N VAL A 208 -6.07 -4.48 -27.65
CA VAL A 208 -6.74 -5.79 -27.63
C VAL A 208 -7.78 -5.82 -26.50
N LEU A 209 -8.97 -6.31 -26.83
CA LEU A 209 -10.04 -6.58 -25.87
C LEU A 209 -9.53 -7.52 -24.77
N ARG A 210 -9.60 -7.08 -23.52
CA ARG A 210 -9.34 -7.92 -22.36
C ARG A 210 -10.66 -8.51 -21.89
N ILE A 211 -10.69 -9.80 -21.64
CA ILE A 211 -11.89 -10.51 -21.19
C ILE A 211 -11.57 -11.14 -19.83
N SER A 212 -12.50 -11.02 -18.89
CA SER A 212 -12.43 -11.72 -17.60
C SER A 212 -12.38 -13.24 -17.79
N SER A 213 -11.63 -13.94 -16.93
CA SER A 213 -11.93 -15.35 -16.69
C SER A 213 -13.35 -15.48 -16.13
N PHE A 214 -14.05 -16.53 -16.57
CA PHE A 214 -15.39 -16.89 -16.09
C PHE A 214 -15.43 -18.28 -15.43
N THR A 215 -14.28 -18.98 -15.39
CA THR A 215 -14.11 -20.28 -14.76
C THR A 215 -13.17 -20.15 -13.56
N ARG A 216 -13.24 -21.12 -12.65
CA ARG A 216 -12.37 -21.20 -11.47
C ARG A 216 -11.21 -22.19 -11.66
N ASP A 217 -11.20 -22.90 -12.78
CA ASP A 217 -10.21 -23.94 -13.07
C ASP A 217 -9.03 -23.42 -13.91
N ASP A 218 -9.01 -22.12 -14.23
CA ASP A 218 -7.90 -21.47 -14.90
C ASP A 218 -7.11 -20.55 -13.96
N ASN A 219 -5.87 -20.24 -14.35
CA ASN A 219 -5.02 -19.28 -13.62
C ASN A 219 -5.10 -17.88 -14.28
N VAL A 220 -6.23 -17.57 -14.92
CA VAL A 220 -6.43 -16.33 -15.68
C VAL A 220 -7.10 -15.28 -14.79
N CYS A 221 -6.89 -14.02 -15.13
CA CYS A 221 -7.37 -12.88 -14.36
C CYS A 221 -8.89 -12.71 -14.44
N GLU A 222 -9.54 -12.49 -13.30
CA GLU A 222 -10.92 -12.02 -13.23
C GLU A 222 -10.94 -10.50 -13.33
N THR A 223 -11.57 -9.98 -14.39
CA THR A 223 -11.68 -8.53 -14.60
C THR A 223 -13.04 -8.05 -14.13
N ILE A 224 -13.05 -7.19 -13.11
CA ILE A 224 -14.25 -6.81 -12.37
C ILE A 224 -14.50 -5.31 -12.53
N TRP A 225 -15.66 -4.94 -13.07
CA TRP A 225 -16.22 -3.60 -12.91
C TRP A 225 -16.83 -3.48 -11.51
N LEU A 226 -16.23 -2.67 -10.65
CA LEU A 226 -16.60 -2.59 -9.25
C LEU A 226 -17.78 -1.64 -9.03
N GLU A 227 -18.82 -2.15 -8.36
CA GLU A 227 -20.02 -1.38 -7.99
C GLU A 227 -20.08 -1.14 -6.48
N ASP A 228 -19.64 -2.10 -5.68
CA ASP A 228 -19.54 -1.96 -4.22
C ASP A 228 -18.34 -2.71 -3.65
N PHE A 229 -17.77 -2.17 -2.57
CA PHE A 229 -16.58 -2.69 -1.94
C PHE A 229 -16.57 -2.44 -0.43
N GLU A 230 -16.39 -3.53 0.30
CA GLU A 230 -16.36 -3.55 1.75
C GLU A 230 -15.10 -4.23 2.28
N ILE A 231 -14.52 -3.68 3.34
CA ILE A 231 -13.48 -4.35 4.13
C ILE A 231 -14.18 -4.92 5.35
N LEU A 232 -14.56 -6.19 5.27
CA LEU A 232 -15.27 -6.93 6.32
C LEU A 232 -14.48 -6.94 7.64
N LYS A 233 -13.15 -7.10 7.54
CA LYS A 233 -12.25 -7.05 8.70
C LYS A 233 -10.84 -6.63 8.30
N ARG A 234 -10.28 -5.66 9.02
CA ARG A 234 -8.88 -5.23 8.84
C ARG A 234 -7.93 -6.13 9.61
N HIS A 235 -6.80 -6.46 9.00
CA HIS A 235 -5.74 -7.18 9.65
C HIS A 235 -4.82 -6.25 10.45
N GLN A 236 -4.70 -6.53 11.75
CA GLN A 236 -3.88 -5.77 12.70
C GLN A 236 -4.10 -4.24 12.64
N PRO A 237 -5.34 -3.73 12.80
CA PRO A 237 -5.65 -2.31 12.62
C PRO A 237 -4.89 -1.40 13.60
N VAL A 238 -4.68 -1.86 14.83
CA VAL A 238 -3.91 -1.15 15.86
C VAL A 238 -2.45 -1.00 15.43
N LEU A 239 -1.79 -2.09 15.03
CA LEU A 239 -0.40 -2.03 14.58
C LEU A 239 -0.25 -1.11 13.36
N ARG A 240 -1.21 -1.14 12.42
CA ARG A 240 -1.22 -0.21 11.28
C ARG A 240 -1.27 1.25 11.73
N ALA A 241 -2.16 1.58 12.68
CA ALA A 241 -2.28 2.94 13.21
C ALA A 241 -0.98 3.38 13.91
N VAL A 242 -0.40 2.53 14.74
CA VAL A 242 0.86 2.82 15.45
C VAL A 242 2.01 3.03 14.45
N ILE A 243 2.13 2.18 13.41
CA ILE A 243 3.14 2.37 12.36
C ILE A 243 3.00 3.76 11.71
N VAL A 244 1.79 4.19 11.38
CA VAL A 244 1.55 5.52 10.79
C VAL A 244 2.01 6.63 11.72
N LEU A 245 1.65 6.56 13.00
CA LEU A 245 2.07 7.54 14.01
C LEU A 245 3.60 7.59 14.14
N VAL A 246 4.27 6.44 14.17
CA VAL A 246 5.74 6.35 14.25
C VAL A 246 6.40 6.95 13.01
N VAL A 247 5.86 6.70 11.81
CA VAL A 247 6.36 7.30 10.56
C VAL A 247 6.20 8.82 10.57
N VAL A 248 5.03 9.32 10.98
CA VAL A 248 4.77 10.78 11.07
C VAL A 248 5.70 11.43 12.07
N ALA A 249 5.89 10.83 13.25
CA ALA A 249 6.83 11.31 14.26
C ALA A 249 8.27 11.32 13.72
N ALA A 250 8.71 10.25 13.06
CA ALA A 250 10.03 10.17 12.45
C ALA A 250 10.25 11.26 11.37
N ALA A 251 9.24 11.53 10.54
CA ALA A 251 9.28 12.60 9.54
C ALA A 251 9.40 13.98 10.20
N GLY A 252 8.65 14.24 11.28
CA GLY A 252 8.77 15.47 12.07
C GLY A 252 10.17 15.65 12.67
N LEU A 253 10.75 14.58 13.22
CA LEU A 253 12.13 14.60 13.75
C LEU A 253 13.16 14.86 12.63
N ALA A 254 12.99 14.26 11.46
CA ALA A 254 13.86 14.50 10.31
C ALA A 254 13.78 15.97 9.84
N GLY A 255 12.57 16.54 9.76
CA GLY A 255 12.37 17.96 9.49
C GLY A 255 13.06 18.86 10.52
N GLY A 256 12.99 18.50 11.80
CA GLY A 256 13.71 19.16 12.88
C GLY A 256 15.24 19.13 12.69
N ILE A 257 15.81 17.99 12.29
CA ILE A 257 17.25 17.87 12.00
C ILE A 257 17.64 18.80 10.84
N ILE A 258 16.85 18.83 9.76
CA ILE A 258 17.09 19.69 8.59
C ILE A 258 17.08 21.15 9.02
N ALA A 259 16.04 21.59 9.74
CA ALA A 259 15.91 22.97 10.20
C ALA A 259 17.06 23.40 11.12
N VAL A 260 17.43 22.54 12.08
CA VAL A 260 18.54 22.80 13.01
C VAL A 260 19.88 22.83 12.28
N SER A 261 20.11 21.90 11.34
CA SER A 261 21.35 21.84 10.56
C SER A 261 21.50 23.06 9.66
N TRP A 262 20.41 23.48 9.00
CA TRP A 262 20.36 24.72 8.22
C TRP A 262 20.66 25.95 9.09
N ARG A 263 20.09 26.03 10.30
CA ARG A 263 20.37 27.12 11.24
C ARG A 263 21.84 27.15 11.66
N ILE A 264 22.43 26.01 11.98
CA ILE A 264 23.87 25.91 12.31
C ILE A 264 24.72 26.37 11.12
N MET A 265 24.40 25.95 9.90
CA MET A 265 25.13 26.36 8.69
C MET A 265 25.06 27.87 8.48
N ARG A 266 23.88 28.47 8.61
CA ARG A 266 23.68 29.93 8.47
C ARG A 266 24.47 30.71 9.51
N LEU A 267 24.48 30.26 10.77
CA LEU A 267 25.26 30.89 11.84
C LEU A 267 26.77 30.84 11.57
N ARG A 268 27.28 29.79 10.92
CA ARG A 268 28.68 29.67 10.50
C ARG A 268 29.01 30.62 9.35
N GLN A 269 28.11 30.73 8.35
CA GLN A 269 28.30 31.68 7.23
C GLN A 269 28.36 33.13 7.68
N GLU A 270 27.53 33.52 8.66
CA GLU A 270 27.59 34.85 9.26
C GLU A 270 28.93 35.11 9.97
N GLU A 271 29.53 34.10 10.60
CA GLU A 271 30.85 34.23 11.25
C GLU A 271 31.98 34.38 10.22
N THR A 272 31.97 33.59 9.16
CA THR A 272 32.97 33.70 8.09
C THR A 272 32.87 35.04 7.37
N GLY A 273 31.65 35.52 7.10
CA GLY A 273 31.42 36.84 6.50
C GLY A 273 31.93 38.00 7.36
N LYS A 274 31.67 37.95 8.69
CA LYS A 274 32.19 38.97 9.63
C LYS A 274 33.72 38.94 9.74
N LYS A 275 34.32 37.75 9.80
CA LYS A 275 35.80 37.61 9.84
C LYS A 275 36.44 38.17 8.56
N TRP A 276 35.86 37.89 7.40
CA TRP A 276 36.34 38.42 6.12
C TRP A 276 36.25 39.96 6.06
N ALA A 277 35.09 40.54 6.42
CA ALA A 277 34.91 41.99 6.46
C ALA A 277 35.88 42.72 7.41
N SER A 278 36.28 42.07 8.51
CA SER A 278 37.27 42.62 9.45
C SER A 278 38.71 42.58 8.95
N ARG A 279 39.03 41.68 8.01
CA ARG A 279 40.36 41.60 7.37
C ARG A 279 40.52 42.57 6.22
N VAL A 280 39.45 42.90 5.50
CA VAL A 280 39.47 43.84 4.36
C VAL A 280 39.57 45.31 4.83
N ARG A 281 39.21 45.61 6.07
CA ARG A 281 39.30 46.96 6.67
C ARG A 281 40.63 47.26 7.37
N LYS A 282 41.53 46.28 7.44
CA LYS A 282 42.91 46.45 7.95
C LYS A 282 43.85 46.48 6.77
#